data_AF-A0AAE9EF33-F1
#
_entry.id   AF-A0AAE9EF33-F1
#
_cell.length_a   1.000
_cell.length_b   1.000
_cell.length_c   1.000
_cell.angle_alpha   90.00
_cell.angle_beta   90.00
_cell.angle_gamma   90.00
#
_symmetry.space_group_name_H-M   'P 1'
#
loop_
_entity.id
_entity.type
_entity.pdbx_description
1 polymer ?
#
loop_
_entity_poly.entity_id
_entity_poly.type
_entity_poly.pdbx_seq_one_letter_code
_entity_poly.pdbx_strand_id
1 'polypeptide(L)'
;MTDQGILSQPYYHGLLPREDILEMLHKPGDFLVRTSEPIKGQPRQFILSAIGSGQSSVNHFVIRESENKKVFVDQRGFSTIIESVNHYVSQKDPIFTKDQKVKVVLKNAVERQKWELQHEDVQLTKKLGEGAFGEVWKGKLLKVKDAKGEPVLVAVKTAKLEAMNKEQIKEIMREARLMRNLDHINVVKFYGVAAGTEPLYVIMELADGGALDSALSKQNFPMIKKYEMIYQAACGLAYIHEKELMHRDVAARNCLYGGGQVKIADFGLTRPGILYKMDLTKKVPIRWLPPETIQHGLYTPQTDVFAFGIMAWEIIENGKEPYPGMKVLEVALKVCQRYRMNFNKDVDRDFEHYIKDNCWPESWEKRPIMKDIVKFMKEFVKKQGGDTGPEPQGVMKKIGNKLKKNSKEKRSSMSPTTTATARL
;
A
#
# COMPACT_ATOMS: atom_id res chain seq x y z
N MET A 1 -4.68 5.34 34.81
CA MET A 1 -6.09 5.57 34.43
C MET A 1 -6.06 6.36 33.15
N THR A 2 -5.66 5.67 32.09
CA THR A 2 -5.54 6.21 30.74
C THR A 2 -6.93 6.27 30.16
N ASP A 3 -7.43 7.49 29.96
CA ASP A 3 -8.61 7.88 29.19
C ASP A 3 -9.30 6.74 28.40
N GLN A 4 -10.12 5.92 29.07
CA GLN A 4 -10.69 4.69 28.48
C GLN A 4 -11.54 4.98 27.23
N GLY A 5 -12.07 6.22 27.14
CA GLY A 5 -12.90 6.65 26.02
C GLY A 5 -12.10 7.12 24.79
N ILE A 6 -10.79 7.39 24.89
CA ILE A 6 -10.05 8.04 23.80
C ILE A 6 -10.05 7.20 22.51
N LEU A 7 -10.00 5.87 22.64
CA LEU A 7 -10.05 4.93 21.51
C LEU A 7 -11.33 5.09 20.69
N SER A 8 -12.45 5.38 21.37
CA SER A 8 -13.75 5.58 20.72
C SER A 8 -13.88 6.93 20.00
N GLN A 9 -13.05 7.92 20.34
CA GLN A 9 -13.17 9.27 19.79
C GLN A 9 -12.87 9.30 18.29
N PRO A 10 -13.69 9.97 17.47
CA PRO A 10 -13.52 9.97 16.02
C PRO A 10 -12.24 10.68 15.58
N TYR A 11 -11.72 11.61 16.39
CA TYR A 11 -10.48 12.36 16.15
C TYR A 11 -9.22 11.67 16.69
N TYR A 12 -9.33 10.43 17.16
CA TYR A 12 -8.19 9.64 17.63
C TYR A 12 -7.71 8.66 16.56
N HIS A 13 -6.46 8.83 16.14
CA HIS A 13 -5.79 8.10 15.04
C HIS A 13 -4.71 7.14 15.53
N GLY A 14 -4.55 6.97 16.84
CA GLY A 14 -3.64 6.00 17.44
C GLY A 14 -2.20 6.10 16.94
N LEU A 15 -1.74 5.06 16.26
CA LEU A 15 -0.34 4.82 15.90
C LEU A 15 0.07 5.41 14.54
N LEU A 16 -0.79 6.22 13.89
CA LEU A 16 -0.43 6.85 12.62
C LEU A 16 0.79 7.78 12.77
N PRO A 17 1.79 7.67 11.87
CA PRO A 17 3.02 8.45 11.94
C PRO A 17 2.77 9.88 11.43
N ARG A 18 3.76 10.76 11.64
CA ARG A 18 3.61 12.18 11.29
C ARG A 18 3.28 12.41 9.83
N GLU A 19 3.85 11.63 8.92
CA GLU A 19 3.67 11.81 7.49
C GLU A 19 2.22 11.60 7.06
N ASP A 20 1.51 10.61 7.65
CA ASP A 20 0.07 10.41 7.38
C ASP A 20 -0.77 11.59 7.89
N ILE A 21 -0.37 12.21 9.02
CA ILE A 21 -1.09 13.36 9.59
C ILE A 21 -1.00 14.60 8.69
N LEU A 22 0.15 14.81 8.04
CA LEU A 22 0.36 15.92 7.12
C LEU A 22 -0.56 15.83 5.89
N GLU A 23 -0.96 14.62 5.50
CA GLU A 23 -1.91 14.39 4.41
C GLU A 23 -3.38 14.58 4.83
N MET A 24 -3.66 14.79 6.12
CA MET A 24 -5.02 14.84 6.67
C MET A 24 -5.43 16.22 7.22
N LEU A 25 -4.47 16.95 7.81
CA LEU A 25 -4.72 18.30 8.32
C LEU A 25 -4.45 19.31 7.19
N HIS A 26 -5.46 20.10 6.82
CA HIS A 26 -5.36 21.00 5.66
C HIS A 26 -5.68 22.46 5.95
N LYS A 27 -6.48 22.74 6.99
CA LYS A 27 -6.99 24.08 7.26
C LYS A 27 -6.68 24.52 8.69
N PRO A 28 -6.53 25.83 8.94
CA PRO A 28 -6.40 26.35 10.29
C PRO A 28 -7.54 25.91 11.21
N GLY A 29 -7.17 25.39 12.37
CA GLY A 29 -8.07 24.83 13.37
C GLY A 29 -8.43 23.36 13.15
N ASP A 30 -7.99 22.73 12.05
CA ASP A 30 -8.03 21.27 11.94
C ASP A 30 -7.13 20.66 13.01
N PHE A 31 -7.63 19.63 13.69
CA PHE A 31 -6.89 18.94 14.72
C PHE A 31 -7.23 17.46 14.80
N LEU A 32 -6.31 16.70 15.39
CA LEU A 32 -6.49 15.31 15.76
C LEU A 32 -5.59 14.91 16.93
N VAL A 33 -5.91 13.78 17.57
CA VAL A 33 -5.09 13.18 18.63
C VAL A 33 -4.50 11.86 18.14
N ARG A 34 -3.24 11.61 18.49
CA ARG A 34 -2.53 10.38 18.18
C ARG A 34 -1.56 10.03 19.30
N THR A 35 -0.82 8.94 19.13
CA THR A 35 0.28 8.55 20.00
C THR A 35 1.63 8.85 19.34
N SER A 36 2.66 9.00 20.16
CA SER A 36 4.03 9.13 19.69
C SER A 36 4.51 7.83 19.05
N GLU A 37 5.43 7.95 18.10
CA GLU A 37 6.24 6.82 17.65
C GLU A 37 6.99 6.21 18.84
N PRO A 38 7.19 4.88 18.88
CA PRO A 38 7.88 4.25 19.97
C PRO A 38 9.35 4.71 20.02
N ILE A 39 9.82 5.02 21.22
CA ILE A 39 11.23 5.27 21.52
C ILE A 39 11.64 4.24 22.55
N LYS A 40 12.69 3.46 22.26
CA LYS A 40 13.12 2.36 23.13
C LYS A 40 13.35 2.85 24.57
N GLY A 41 12.65 2.24 25.52
CA GLY A 41 12.75 2.57 26.95
C GLY A 41 11.93 3.79 27.40
N GLN A 42 11.14 4.42 26.53
CA GLN A 42 10.26 5.53 26.89
C GLN A 42 8.79 5.16 26.68
N PRO A 43 7.89 5.56 27.60
CA PRO A 43 6.46 5.36 27.42
C PRO A 43 5.95 6.19 26.24
N ARG A 44 4.95 5.67 25.52
CA ARG A 44 4.25 6.43 24.48
C ARG A 44 3.53 7.62 25.11
N GLN A 45 3.54 8.73 24.39
CA GLN A 45 2.85 9.95 24.78
C GLN A 45 1.70 10.23 23.83
N PHE A 46 0.61 10.79 24.33
CA PHE A 46 -0.42 11.34 23.46
C PHE A 46 0.05 12.67 22.88
N ILE A 47 -0.33 12.92 21.63
CA ILE A 47 0.04 14.10 20.87
C ILE A 47 -1.23 14.70 20.25
N LEU A 48 -1.51 15.96 20.56
CA LEU A 48 -2.46 16.78 19.83
C LEU A 48 -1.74 17.39 18.62
N SER A 49 -2.16 17.05 17.41
CA SER A 49 -1.64 17.64 16.17
C SER A 49 -2.68 18.61 15.60
N ALA A 50 -2.28 19.83 15.27
CA ALA A 50 -3.22 20.86 14.82
C ALA A 50 -2.54 21.97 13.98
N ILE A 51 -3.32 22.60 13.09
CA ILE A 51 -2.85 23.75 12.27
C ILE A 51 -3.30 25.07 12.90
N GLY A 52 -2.35 26.00 13.10
CA GLY A 52 -2.63 27.34 13.61
C GLY A 52 -3.14 28.31 12.55
N SER A 53 -3.72 29.44 12.98
CA SER A 53 -4.14 30.52 12.08
C SER A 53 -2.93 31.15 11.38
N GLY A 54 -3.01 31.31 10.06
CA GLY A 54 -1.92 31.88 9.25
C GLY A 54 -0.71 30.96 9.08
N GLN A 55 -0.85 29.67 9.41
CA GLN A 55 0.21 28.68 9.28
C GLN A 55 -0.10 27.65 8.19
N SER A 56 0.96 27.21 7.51
CA SER A 56 0.93 26.10 6.56
C SER A 56 1.44 24.79 7.15
N SER A 57 2.13 24.82 8.30
CA SER A 57 2.69 23.65 8.96
C SER A 57 1.82 23.16 10.11
N VAL A 58 1.87 21.84 10.34
CA VAL A 58 1.22 21.19 11.47
C VAL A 58 2.07 21.36 12.74
N ASN A 59 1.42 21.77 13.83
CA ASN A 59 2.01 21.80 15.16
C ASN A 59 1.71 20.50 15.90
N HIS A 60 2.64 20.04 16.74
CA HIS A 60 2.50 18.83 17.53
C HIS A 60 2.73 19.14 19.01
N PHE A 61 1.68 19.08 19.81
CA PHE A 61 1.70 19.31 21.25
C PHE A 61 1.73 17.98 21.99
N VAL A 62 2.78 17.72 22.75
CA VAL A 62 2.85 16.56 23.64
C VAL A 62 1.90 16.80 24.81
N ILE A 63 0.94 15.89 24.99
CA ILE A 63 0.02 15.91 26.12
C ILE A 63 0.74 15.29 27.31
N ARG A 64 1.07 16.11 28.30
CA ARG A 64 1.81 15.72 29.50
C ARG A 64 0.83 15.26 30.58
N GLU A 65 1.21 14.24 31.33
CA GLU A 65 0.49 13.81 32.54
C GLU A 65 1.33 14.20 33.76
N SER A 66 0.69 14.80 34.78
CA SER A 66 1.34 15.09 36.07
C SER A 66 1.21 13.92 37.05
N GLU A 67 1.96 13.97 38.16
CA GLU A 67 1.89 12.98 39.24
C GLU A 67 0.46 12.82 39.80
N ASN A 68 -0.32 13.91 39.81
CA ASN A 68 -1.72 13.93 40.22
C ASN A 68 -2.70 13.45 39.12
N LYS A 69 -2.20 12.78 38.07
CA LYS A 69 -2.97 12.25 36.93
C LYS A 69 -3.79 13.29 36.18
N LYS A 70 -3.37 14.57 36.22
CA LYS A 70 -3.96 15.61 35.38
C LYS A 70 -3.21 15.67 34.05
N VAL A 71 -3.95 15.88 32.96
CA VAL A 71 -3.39 16.03 31.62
C VAL A 71 -3.27 17.49 31.22
N PHE A 72 -2.18 17.82 30.52
CA PHE A 72 -1.82 19.18 30.12
C PHE A 72 -1.36 19.19 28.66
N VAL A 73 -2.12 19.88 27.82
CA VAL A 73 -1.66 20.25 26.46
C VAL A 73 -0.84 21.54 26.52
N ASP A 74 -1.21 22.45 27.43
CA ASP A 74 -0.56 23.73 27.67
C ASP A 74 -0.43 23.96 29.20
N GLN A 75 -0.88 25.10 29.72
CA GLN A 75 -0.80 25.46 31.15
C GLN A 75 -1.95 24.87 31.97
N ARG A 76 -3.15 24.73 31.39
CA ARG A 76 -4.34 24.26 32.10
C ARG A 76 -4.38 22.74 32.19
N GLY A 77 -4.63 22.23 33.40
CA GLY A 77 -4.75 20.80 33.69
C GLY A 77 -6.19 20.30 33.69
N PHE A 78 -6.42 19.12 33.13
CA PHE A 78 -7.73 18.45 33.02
C PHE A 78 -7.67 17.01 33.55
N SER A 79 -8.81 16.37 33.79
CA SER A 79 -8.84 14.99 34.30
C SER A 79 -8.62 13.97 33.19
N THR A 80 -9.05 14.27 31.96
CA THR A 80 -8.91 13.40 30.78
C THR A 80 -8.52 14.20 29.53
N ILE A 81 -8.00 13.50 28.52
CA ILE A 81 -7.67 14.11 27.21
C ILE A 81 -8.95 14.57 26.53
N ILE A 82 -10.03 13.79 26.64
CA ILE A 82 -11.37 14.15 26.15
C ILE A 82 -11.83 15.47 26.77
N GLU A 83 -11.76 15.63 28.10
CA GLU A 83 -12.12 16.89 28.77
C GLU A 83 -11.26 18.06 28.26
N SER A 84 -9.95 17.84 28.11
CA SER A 84 -9.05 18.86 27.60
C SER A 84 -9.42 19.30 26.18
N VAL A 85 -9.64 18.35 25.27
CA VAL A 85 -10.04 18.65 23.89
C VAL A 85 -11.40 19.35 23.84
N ASN A 86 -12.41 18.85 24.57
CA ASN A 86 -13.74 19.45 24.64
C ASN A 86 -13.70 20.90 25.14
N HIS A 87 -12.86 21.18 26.14
CA HIS A 87 -12.64 22.54 26.64
C HIS A 87 -12.08 23.45 25.54
N TYR A 88 -10.97 23.08 24.89
CA TYR A 88 -10.33 23.91 23.87
C TYR A 88 -11.19 24.11 22.62
N VAL A 89 -12.00 23.11 22.24
CA VAL A 89 -12.95 23.23 21.13
C VAL A 89 -14.13 24.14 21.48
N SER A 90 -14.72 23.98 22.69
CA SER A 90 -15.90 24.75 23.09
C SER A 90 -15.60 26.21 23.45
N GLN A 91 -14.56 26.43 24.26
CA GLN A 91 -14.18 27.77 24.72
C GLN A 91 -13.35 28.53 23.68
N LYS A 92 -12.78 27.82 22.70
CA LYS A 92 -11.87 28.38 21.68
C LYS A 92 -10.64 29.06 22.31
N ASP A 93 -10.24 28.58 23.47
CA ASP A 93 -9.03 29.04 24.16
C ASP A 93 -7.80 28.73 23.29
N PRO A 94 -6.83 29.65 23.22
CA PRO A 94 -5.59 29.41 22.50
C PRO A 94 -4.72 28.37 23.19
N ILE A 95 -4.10 27.51 22.39
CA ILE A 95 -2.98 26.65 22.78
C ILE A 95 -1.71 27.29 22.22
N PHE A 96 -0.71 27.47 23.08
CA PHE A 96 0.55 28.10 22.69
C PHE A 96 1.65 27.06 22.41
N THR A 97 2.49 27.33 21.41
CA THR A 97 3.75 26.57 21.22
C THR A 97 4.75 26.87 22.33
N LYS A 98 5.77 26.01 22.46
CA LYS A 98 6.82 26.15 23.49
C LYS A 98 7.53 27.51 23.48
N ASP A 99 7.66 28.14 22.32
CA ASP A 99 8.26 29.47 22.15
C ASP A 99 7.25 30.62 22.32
N GLN A 100 5.99 30.30 22.66
CA GLN A 100 4.85 31.22 22.79
C GLN A 100 4.54 32.09 21.57
N LYS A 101 5.11 31.78 20.40
CA LYS A 101 4.91 32.56 19.18
C LYS A 101 3.67 32.15 18.39
N VAL A 102 3.20 30.91 18.58
CA VAL A 102 2.11 30.35 17.80
C VAL A 102 0.90 30.12 18.69
N LYS A 103 -0.24 30.62 18.23
CA LYS A 103 -1.56 30.38 18.81
C LYS A 103 -2.35 29.43 17.91
N VAL A 104 -2.70 28.27 18.44
CA VAL A 104 -3.61 27.32 17.79
C VAL A 104 -4.96 27.37 18.48
N VAL A 105 -6.04 27.44 17.71
CA VAL A 105 -7.42 27.36 18.21
C VAL A 105 -8.08 26.16 17.53
N LEU A 106 -8.49 25.17 18.32
CA LEU A 106 -9.12 23.96 17.80
C LEU A 106 -10.52 24.27 17.28
N LYS A 107 -10.86 23.79 16.09
CA LYS A 107 -12.16 24.03 15.44
C LYS A 107 -12.73 22.78 14.82
N ASN A 108 -11.97 22.12 13.95
CA ASN A 108 -12.45 21.02 13.14
C ASN A 108 -11.73 19.74 13.57
N ALA A 109 -12.46 18.85 14.23
CA ALA A 109 -11.97 17.51 14.51
C ALA A 109 -11.83 16.77 13.18
N VAL A 110 -10.61 16.37 12.81
CA VAL A 110 -10.39 15.50 11.66
C VAL A 110 -10.69 14.09 12.10
N GLU A 111 -11.72 13.49 11.50
CA GLU A 111 -12.17 12.14 11.84
C GLU A 111 -11.30 11.07 11.17
N ARG A 112 -11.31 9.87 11.74
CA ARG A 112 -10.74 8.66 11.14
C ARG A 112 -11.19 8.48 9.69
N GLN A 113 -10.23 8.19 8.83
CA GLN A 113 -10.46 7.91 7.42
C GLN A 113 -11.14 6.54 7.25
N LYS A 114 -11.78 6.31 6.10
CA LYS A 114 -12.50 5.04 5.82
C LYS A 114 -11.61 3.79 5.88
N TRP A 115 -10.30 3.96 5.66
CA TRP A 115 -9.31 2.88 5.72
C TRP A 115 -8.74 2.70 7.14
N GLU A 116 -9.03 3.59 8.09
CA GLU A 116 -8.68 3.45 9.51
C GLU A 116 -9.75 2.61 10.21
N LEU A 117 -9.49 1.31 10.26
CA LEU A 117 -10.35 0.33 10.91
C LEU A 117 -10.11 0.30 12.43
N GLN A 118 -11.09 -0.17 13.18
CA GLN A 118 -10.92 -0.44 14.60
C GLN A 118 -10.45 -1.89 14.80
N HIS A 119 -9.71 -2.16 15.87
CA HIS A 119 -9.24 -3.53 16.17
C HIS A 119 -10.42 -4.48 16.40
N GLU A 120 -11.49 -3.97 16.99
CA GLU A 120 -12.76 -4.68 17.24
C GLU A 120 -13.48 -5.06 15.94
N ASP A 121 -13.16 -4.42 14.82
CA ASP A 121 -13.72 -4.77 13.50
C ASP A 121 -13.08 -6.03 12.91
N VAL A 122 -11.97 -6.51 13.51
CA VAL A 122 -11.15 -7.59 12.97
C VAL A 122 -11.04 -8.72 13.98
N GLN A 123 -11.58 -9.88 13.63
CA GLN A 123 -11.40 -11.09 14.42
C GLN A 123 -10.27 -11.94 13.83
N LEU A 124 -9.16 -12.10 14.56
CA LEU A 124 -8.09 -13.05 14.20
C LEU A 124 -8.56 -14.49 14.47
N THR A 125 -8.21 -15.42 13.59
CA THR A 125 -8.69 -16.81 13.66
C THR A 125 -7.58 -17.86 13.61
N LYS A 126 -6.62 -17.75 12.68
CA LYS A 126 -5.56 -18.75 12.51
C LYS A 126 -4.26 -18.10 12.04
N LYS A 127 -3.12 -18.39 12.69
CA LYS A 127 -1.80 -17.96 12.18
C LYS A 127 -1.51 -18.67 10.85
N LEU A 128 -1.20 -17.89 9.81
CA LEU A 128 -0.86 -18.37 8.46
C LEU A 128 0.65 -18.50 8.28
N GLY A 129 1.41 -17.61 8.90
CA GLY A 129 2.87 -17.61 8.81
C GLY A 129 3.50 -16.46 9.58
N GLU A 130 4.79 -16.27 9.35
CA GLU A 130 5.61 -15.22 9.95
C GLU A 130 6.52 -14.64 8.88
N GLY A 131 6.53 -13.31 8.76
CA GLY A 131 7.35 -12.57 7.81
C GLY A 131 8.33 -11.64 8.53
N ALA A 132 9.07 -10.85 7.75
CA ALA A 132 10.10 -9.94 8.27
C ALA A 132 9.59 -8.90 9.29
N PHE A 133 8.29 -8.60 9.26
CA PHE A 133 7.64 -7.58 10.07
C PHE A 133 6.69 -8.16 11.13
N GLY A 134 6.67 -9.47 11.32
CA GLY A 134 5.78 -10.12 12.29
C GLY A 134 4.86 -11.15 11.66
N GLU A 135 3.77 -11.46 12.36
CA GLU A 135 2.92 -12.61 12.03
C GLU A 135 1.83 -12.23 11.01
N VAL A 136 1.51 -13.17 10.13
CA VAL A 136 0.36 -13.08 9.22
C VAL A 136 -0.71 -14.03 9.71
N TRP A 137 -1.91 -13.51 9.91
CA TRP A 137 -3.07 -14.23 10.42
C TRP A 137 -4.21 -14.25 9.40
N LYS A 138 -4.98 -15.33 9.37
CA LYS A 138 -6.32 -15.35 8.80
C LYS A 138 -7.27 -14.69 9.80
N GLY A 139 -8.17 -13.86 9.31
CA GLY A 139 -9.19 -13.22 10.13
C GLY A 139 -10.51 -13.02 9.40
N LYS A 140 -11.45 -12.39 10.11
CA LYS A 140 -12.75 -11.93 9.60
C LYS A 140 -12.88 -10.44 9.81
N LEU A 141 -13.27 -9.70 8.77
CA LEU A 141 -13.62 -8.29 8.85
C LEU A 141 -15.13 -8.18 9.11
N LEU A 142 -15.50 -7.93 10.36
CA LEU A 142 -16.86 -8.15 10.88
C LEU A 142 -17.92 -7.23 10.24
N LYS A 143 -17.52 -5.99 9.94
CA LYS A 143 -18.39 -4.94 9.38
C LYS A 143 -18.52 -4.99 7.85
N VAL A 144 -17.71 -5.78 7.15
CA VAL A 144 -17.76 -5.91 5.69
C VAL A 144 -18.32 -7.29 5.35
N LYS A 145 -19.40 -7.32 4.57
CA LYS A 145 -20.07 -8.55 4.18
C LYS A 145 -19.68 -8.98 2.77
N ASP A 146 -19.51 -10.28 2.57
CA ASP A 146 -19.33 -10.89 1.26
C ASP A 146 -20.67 -11.03 0.52
N ALA A 147 -20.65 -11.65 -0.66
CA ALA A 147 -21.86 -11.87 -1.47
C ALA A 147 -22.90 -12.77 -0.79
N LYS A 148 -22.53 -13.52 0.25
CA LYS A 148 -23.41 -14.39 1.03
C LYS A 148 -23.92 -13.72 2.30
N GLY A 149 -23.54 -12.47 2.57
CA GLY A 149 -23.91 -11.75 3.79
C GLY A 149 -23.01 -12.07 5.00
N GLU A 150 -21.93 -12.82 4.80
CA GLU A 150 -21.01 -13.25 5.86
C GLU A 150 -19.82 -12.30 5.99
N PRO A 151 -19.19 -12.17 7.17
CA PRO A 151 -17.95 -11.40 7.33
C PRO A 151 -16.89 -11.81 6.33
N VAL A 152 -16.30 -10.83 5.62
CA VAL A 152 -15.24 -11.08 4.65
C VAL A 152 -14.02 -11.70 5.32
N LEU A 153 -13.49 -12.78 4.74
CA LEU A 153 -12.23 -13.38 5.16
C LEU A 153 -11.04 -12.50 4.71
N VAL A 154 -10.11 -12.28 5.62
CA VAL A 154 -8.96 -11.38 5.41
C VAL A 154 -7.65 -12.02 5.85
N ALA A 155 -6.55 -11.55 5.25
CA ALA A 155 -5.20 -11.73 5.78
C ALA A 155 -4.83 -10.49 6.59
N VAL A 156 -4.31 -10.69 7.80
CA VAL A 156 -3.96 -9.63 8.75
C VAL A 156 -2.48 -9.75 9.08
N LYS A 157 -1.67 -8.82 8.56
CA LYS A 157 -0.27 -8.68 8.92
C LYS A 157 -0.19 -7.85 10.21
N THR A 158 0.39 -8.44 11.25
CA THR A 158 0.48 -7.86 12.59
C THR A 158 1.88 -7.31 12.84
N ALA A 159 1.97 -6.10 13.40
CA ALA A 159 3.23 -5.44 13.67
C ALA A 159 3.25 -4.86 15.09
N LYS A 160 4.11 -5.44 15.95
CA LYS A 160 4.40 -4.92 17.30
C LYS A 160 5.45 -3.82 17.16
N LEU A 161 5.01 -2.57 17.08
CA LEU A 161 5.92 -1.46 16.74
C LEU A 161 6.98 -1.22 17.82
N GLU A 162 6.69 -1.55 19.09
CA GLU A 162 7.67 -1.52 20.18
C GLU A 162 8.86 -2.46 19.98
N ALA A 163 8.67 -3.55 19.24
CA ALA A 163 9.73 -4.50 18.91
C ALA A 163 10.49 -4.11 17.62
N MET A 164 10.09 -3.02 16.97
CA MET A 164 10.62 -2.58 15.66
C MET A 164 11.49 -1.34 15.78
N ASN A 165 12.44 -1.20 14.86
CA ASN A 165 13.15 0.06 14.66
C ASN A 165 12.31 1.05 13.84
N LYS A 166 12.75 2.31 13.79
CA LYS A 166 12.02 3.38 13.09
C LYS A 166 11.88 3.11 11.60
N GLU A 167 12.88 2.48 10.99
CA GLU A 167 12.92 2.15 9.58
C GLU A 167 11.83 1.11 9.23
N GLN A 168 11.69 0.05 10.02
CA GLN A 168 10.65 -0.98 9.86
C GLN A 168 9.24 -0.40 9.98
N ILE A 169 9.01 0.48 10.97
CA ILE A 169 7.71 1.16 11.15
C ILE A 169 7.39 2.00 9.91
N LYS A 170 8.37 2.76 9.41
CA LYS A 170 8.22 3.56 8.19
C LYS A 170 7.94 2.70 6.96
N GLU A 171 8.57 1.53 6.84
CA GLU A 171 8.35 0.61 5.73
C GLU A 171 6.93 0.06 5.70
N ILE A 172 6.41 -0.42 6.84
CA ILE A 172 5.03 -0.95 6.93
C ILE A 172 4.00 0.15 6.64
N MET A 173 4.18 1.33 7.21
CA MET A 173 3.27 2.46 6.99
C MET A 173 3.31 2.94 5.54
N ARG A 174 4.50 2.96 4.93
CA ARG A 174 4.66 3.26 3.51
C ARG A 174 3.95 2.23 2.63
N GLU A 175 4.12 0.95 2.92
CA GLU A 175 3.47 -0.15 2.20
C GLU A 175 1.94 0.05 2.23
N ALA A 176 1.38 0.30 3.43
CA ALA A 176 -0.04 0.57 3.60
C ALA A 176 -0.49 1.81 2.80
N ARG A 177 0.25 2.92 2.84
CA ARG A 177 -0.05 4.15 2.06
C ARG A 177 -0.10 3.90 0.56
N LEU A 178 0.84 3.11 0.03
CA LEU A 178 0.83 2.74 -1.39
C LEU A 178 -0.41 1.91 -1.74
N MET A 179 -0.69 0.87 -0.95
CA MET A 179 -1.80 -0.03 -1.20
C MET A 179 -3.18 0.63 -1.10
N ARG A 180 -3.35 1.67 -0.26
CA ARG A 180 -4.61 2.45 -0.14
C ARG A 180 -5.12 2.98 -1.48
N ASN A 181 -4.23 3.23 -2.43
CA ASN A 181 -4.55 3.82 -3.73
C ASN A 181 -4.60 2.79 -4.88
N LEU A 182 -4.55 1.49 -4.56
CA LEU A 182 -4.57 0.39 -5.53
C LEU A 182 -5.92 -0.35 -5.47
N ASP A 183 -6.57 -0.48 -6.62
CA ASP A 183 -7.82 -1.24 -6.78
C ASP A 183 -7.83 -1.89 -8.17
N HIS A 184 -7.42 -3.16 -8.23
CA HIS A 184 -7.36 -3.95 -9.46
C HIS A 184 -7.53 -5.44 -9.15
N ILE A 185 -8.20 -6.20 -10.01
CA ILE A 185 -8.51 -7.61 -9.76
C ILE A 185 -7.25 -8.48 -9.56
N ASN A 186 -6.17 -8.14 -10.28
CA ASN A 186 -4.86 -8.80 -10.20
C ASN A 186 -3.85 -8.07 -9.29
N VAL A 187 -4.32 -7.23 -8.37
CA VAL A 187 -3.51 -6.68 -7.27
C VAL A 187 -4.21 -7.04 -5.97
N VAL A 188 -3.46 -7.45 -4.94
CA VAL A 188 -4.05 -7.81 -3.65
C VAL A 188 -4.84 -6.63 -3.09
N LYS A 189 -6.12 -6.85 -2.77
CA LYS A 189 -6.95 -5.76 -2.27
C LYS A 189 -6.57 -5.42 -0.83
N PHE A 190 -6.41 -4.13 -0.58
CA PHE A 190 -6.21 -3.59 0.75
C PHE A 190 -7.54 -3.11 1.33
N TYR A 191 -7.86 -3.54 2.55
CA TYR A 191 -9.10 -3.14 3.24
C TYR A 191 -8.88 -1.98 4.20
N GLY A 192 -7.73 -1.92 4.86
CA GLY A 192 -7.46 -0.88 5.85
C GLY A 192 -6.31 -1.22 6.79
N VAL A 193 -6.05 -0.31 7.72
CA VAL A 193 -5.20 -0.55 8.89
C VAL A 193 -5.99 -0.36 10.18
N ALA A 194 -5.74 -1.20 11.18
CA ALA A 194 -6.17 -0.94 12.55
C ALA A 194 -4.98 -0.43 13.35
N ALA A 195 -4.98 0.87 13.61
CA ALA A 195 -3.88 1.60 14.25
C ALA A 195 -4.26 2.19 15.62
N GLY A 196 -5.44 1.92 16.16
CA GLY A 196 -5.89 2.50 17.43
C GLY A 196 -5.01 2.10 18.62
N THR A 197 -4.61 0.82 18.65
CA THR A 197 -3.76 0.21 19.68
C THR A 197 -2.68 -0.69 19.05
N GLU A 198 -1.75 -1.17 19.86
CA GLU A 198 -0.85 -2.25 19.45
C GLU A 198 -1.51 -3.63 19.60
N PRO A 199 -1.11 -4.61 18.77
CA PRO A 199 -0.25 -4.48 17.58
C PRO A 199 -0.97 -3.79 16.41
N LEU A 200 -0.24 -3.10 15.53
CA LEU A 200 -0.79 -2.55 14.29
C LEU A 200 -1.27 -3.70 13.38
N TYR A 201 -2.47 -3.57 12.82
CA TYR A 201 -2.98 -4.50 11.80
C TYR A 201 -2.97 -3.85 10.42
N VAL A 202 -2.46 -4.58 9.43
CA VAL A 202 -2.64 -4.30 8.00
C VAL A 202 -3.55 -5.38 7.43
N ILE A 203 -4.76 -4.98 7.02
CA ILE A 203 -5.84 -5.89 6.62
C ILE A 203 -5.93 -5.94 5.10
N MET A 204 -5.76 -7.14 4.55
CA MET A 204 -5.69 -7.39 3.10
C MET A 204 -6.61 -8.56 2.71
N GLU A 205 -6.85 -8.69 1.42
CA GLU A 205 -7.50 -9.84 0.83
C GLU A 205 -6.80 -11.15 1.18
N LEU A 206 -7.60 -12.13 1.61
CA LEU A 206 -7.13 -13.49 1.77
C LEU A 206 -7.22 -14.22 0.43
N ALA A 207 -6.06 -14.59 -0.12
CA ALA A 207 -5.98 -15.55 -1.22
C ALA A 207 -5.87 -16.97 -0.65
N ASP A 208 -6.85 -17.82 -0.94
CA ASP A 208 -6.98 -19.17 -0.38
C ASP A 208 -5.91 -20.15 -0.87
N GLY A 209 -5.35 -19.94 -2.07
CA GLY A 209 -4.20 -20.69 -2.60
C GLY A 209 -2.84 -20.22 -2.07
N GLY A 210 -2.78 -19.12 -1.30
CA GLY A 210 -1.54 -18.59 -0.73
C GLY A 210 -0.59 -18.01 -1.77
N ALA A 211 0.71 -18.05 -1.50
CA ALA A 211 1.74 -17.61 -2.44
C ALA A 211 1.76 -18.47 -3.71
N LEU A 212 1.96 -17.85 -4.87
CA LEU A 212 1.82 -18.50 -6.18
C LEU A 212 2.91 -19.57 -6.38
N ASP A 213 4.15 -19.34 -5.95
CA ASP A 213 5.22 -20.35 -5.97
C ASP A 213 4.85 -21.63 -5.20
N SER A 214 4.22 -21.45 -4.03
CA SER A 214 3.75 -22.52 -3.17
C SER A 214 2.54 -23.24 -3.78
N ALA A 215 1.66 -22.51 -4.46
CA ALA A 215 0.54 -23.11 -5.20
C ALA A 215 1.05 -23.96 -6.37
N LEU A 216 1.98 -23.42 -7.16
CA LEU A 216 2.60 -24.08 -8.32
C LEU A 216 3.36 -25.36 -7.94
N SER A 217 4.04 -25.37 -6.80
CA SER A 217 4.78 -26.56 -6.33
C SER A 217 3.87 -27.66 -5.77
N LYS A 218 2.67 -27.31 -5.28
CA LYS A 218 1.72 -28.25 -4.67
C LYS A 218 0.67 -28.79 -5.63
N GLN A 219 0.39 -28.08 -6.71
CA GLN A 219 -0.68 -28.40 -7.64
C GLN A 219 -0.13 -28.49 -9.06
N ASN A 220 -0.60 -29.46 -9.83
CA ASN A 220 -0.24 -29.54 -11.24
C ASN A 220 -1.21 -28.71 -12.08
N PHE A 221 -0.75 -27.59 -12.61
CA PHE A 221 -1.55 -26.73 -13.48
C PHE A 221 -1.30 -27.08 -14.95
N PRO A 222 -2.37 -27.27 -15.75
CA PRO A 222 -2.25 -27.36 -17.20
C PRO A 222 -1.54 -26.14 -17.79
N MET A 223 -0.82 -26.31 -18.90
CA MET A 223 -0.05 -25.23 -19.51
C MET A 223 -0.90 -24.00 -19.83
N ILE A 224 -2.15 -24.20 -20.29
CA ILE A 224 -3.07 -23.09 -20.56
C ILE A 224 -3.35 -22.25 -19.31
N LYS A 225 -3.51 -22.89 -18.14
CA LYS A 225 -3.72 -22.18 -16.86
C LYS A 225 -2.49 -21.39 -16.43
N LYS A 226 -1.28 -21.89 -16.72
CA LYS A 226 -0.04 -21.15 -16.49
C LYS A 226 0.03 -19.89 -17.35
N TYR A 227 -0.38 -19.96 -18.61
CA TYR A 227 -0.46 -18.77 -19.47
C TYR A 227 -1.51 -17.76 -18.99
N GLU A 228 -2.67 -18.22 -18.52
CA GLU A 228 -3.67 -17.36 -17.88
C GLU A 228 -3.11 -16.66 -16.63
N MET A 229 -2.39 -17.38 -15.77
CA MET A 229 -1.71 -16.81 -14.58
C MET A 229 -0.69 -15.73 -14.96
N ILE A 230 0.11 -15.96 -16.01
CA ILE A 230 1.10 -15.00 -16.51
C ILE A 230 0.39 -13.76 -17.07
N TYR A 231 -0.71 -13.94 -17.80
CA TYR A 231 -1.53 -12.84 -18.31
C TYR A 231 -2.13 -11.99 -17.17
N GLN A 232 -2.67 -12.63 -16.14
CA GLN A 232 -3.21 -11.97 -14.96
C GLN A 232 -2.13 -11.15 -14.21
N ALA A 233 -0.94 -11.73 -14.02
CA ALA A 233 0.19 -11.03 -13.42
C ALA A 233 0.62 -9.82 -14.27
N ALA A 234 0.64 -9.95 -15.60
CA ALA A 234 0.94 -8.84 -16.51
C ALA A 234 -0.09 -7.71 -16.37
N CYS A 235 -1.38 -8.02 -16.22
CA CYS A 235 -2.43 -7.03 -16.01
C CYS A 235 -2.24 -6.27 -14.70
N GLY A 236 -1.93 -6.99 -13.61
CA GLY A 236 -1.64 -6.37 -12.32
C GLY A 236 -0.44 -5.43 -12.37
N LEU A 237 0.65 -5.85 -13.02
CA LEU A 237 1.86 -5.04 -13.14
C LEU A 237 1.69 -3.85 -14.08
N ALA A 238 0.92 -3.98 -15.16
CA ALA A 238 0.53 -2.87 -16.02
C ALA A 238 -0.25 -1.79 -15.26
N TYR A 239 -1.19 -2.21 -14.40
CA TYR A 239 -1.92 -1.29 -13.53
C TYR A 239 -1.00 -0.58 -12.53
N ILE A 240 -0.06 -1.30 -11.91
CA ILE A 240 0.94 -0.72 -10.99
C ILE A 240 1.78 0.35 -11.71
N HIS A 241 2.23 0.07 -12.94
CA HIS A 241 2.99 1.03 -13.75
C HIS A 241 2.14 2.23 -14.18
N GLU A 242 0.85 2.06 -14.46
CA GLU A 242 -0.09 3.17 -14.72
C GLU A 242 -0.23 4.11 -13.51
N LYS A 243 -0.03 3.60 -12.29
CA LYS A 243 0.05 4.39 -11.05
C LYS A 243 1.41 5.01 -10.79
N GLU A 244 2.32 4.97 -11.78
CA GLU A 244 3.71 5.46 -11.67
C GLU A 244 4.48 4.81 -10.51
N LEU A 245 4.20 3.52 -10.26
CA LEU A 245 4.89 2.72 -9.25
C LEU A 245 5.78 1.68 -9.91
N MET A 246 6.99 1.51 -9.38
CA MET A 246 7.86 0.37 -9.66
C MET A 246 7.75 -0.63 -8.52
N HIS A 247 7.39 -1.89 -8.81
CA HIS A 247 7.20 -2.93 -7.80
C HIS A 247 8.53 -3.32 -7.15
N ARG A 248 9.57 -3.53 -7.96
CA ARG A 248 10.98 -3.83 -7.59
C ARG A 248 11.24 -5.20 -6.96
N ASP A 249 10.20 -6.00 -6.75
CA ASP A 249 10.32 -7.38 -6.27
C ASP A 249 9.30 -8.31 -6.95
N VAL A 250 9.20 -8.21 -8.29
CA VAL A 250 8.32 -9.07 -9.09
C VAL A 250 8.88 -10.49 -9.11
N ALA A 251 8.14 -11.42 -8.49
CA ALA A 251 8.48 -12.85 -8.41
C ALA A 251 7.22 -13.66 -8.07
N ALA A 252 7.23 -14.97 -8.35
CA ALA A 252 6.10 -15.83 -8.03
C ALA A 252 5.78 -15.88 -6.52
N ARG A 253 6.81 -15.84 -5.65
CA ARG A 253 6.63 -15.76 -4.17
C ARG A 253 5.85 -14.52 -3.69
N ASN A 254 5.89 -13.43 -4.48
CA ASN A 254 5.24 -12.16 -4.18
C ASN A 254 3.94 -11.99 -4.98
N CYS A 255 3.45 -13.07 -5.59
CA CYS A 255 2.11 -13.15 -6.11
C CYS A 255 1.29 -14.06 -5.22
N LEU A 256 0.01 -13.76 -5.06
CA LEU A 256 -0.95 -14.61 -4.39
C LEU A 256 -1.86 -15.27 -5.42
N TYR A 257 -2.25 -16.52 -5.17
CA TYR A 257 -3.22 -17.25 -5.98
C TYR A 257 -4.48 -17.55 -5.17
N GLY A 258 -5.64 -17.20 -5.69
CA GLY A 258 -6.90 -17.52 -5.04
C GLY A 258 -8.11 -17.24 -5.91
N GLY A 259 -9.17 -18.04 -5.77
CA GLY A 259 -10.36 -17.93 -6.62
C GLY A 259 -10.08 -18.00 -8.13
N GLY A 260 -9.01 -18.70 -8.54
CA GLY A 260 -8.57 -18.78 -9.95
C GLY A 260 -7.86 -17.53 -10.48
N GLN A 261 -7.47 -16.59 -9.61
CA GLN A 261 -6.81 -15.34 -9.97
C GLN A 261 -5.42 -15.23 -9.33
N VAL A 262 -4.47 -14.71 -10.12
CA VAL A 262 -3.17 -14.22 -9.65
C VAL A 262 -3.31 -12.75 -9.26
N LYS A 263 -2.73 -12.42 -8.10
CA LYS A 263 -2.75 -11.08 -7.52
C LYS A 263 -1.32 -10.68 -7.13
N ILE A 264 -0.82 -9.59 -7.68
CA ILE A 264 0.46 -9.00 -7.25
C ILE A 264 0.33 -8.53 -5.80
N ALA A 265 1.30 -8.87 -4.96
CA ALA A 265 1.35 -8.57 -3.54
C ALA A 265 2.77 -8.18 -3.10
N ASP A 266 2.92 -7.85 -1.81
CA ASP A 266 4.17 -7.39 -1.19
C ASP A 266 4.76 -6.10 -1.81
N PHE A 267 4.28 -4.96 -1.31
CA PHE A 267 4.69 -3.64 -1.79
C PHE A 267 5.85 -3.04 -0.96
N GLY A 268 6.53 -3.85 -0.12
CA GLY A 268 7.56 -3.34 0.80
C GLY A 268 8.73 -2.63 0.08
N LEU A 269 9.13 -3.16 -1.08
CA LEU A 269 10.20 -2.58 -1.91
C LEU A 269 9.71 -1.57 -2.95
N THR A 270 8.39 -1.44 -3.14
CA THR A 270 7.78 -0.57 -4.15
C THR A 270 8.16 0.89 -3.94
N ARG A 271 8.38 1.60 -5.04
CA ARG A 271 8.75 3.02 -5.05
C ARG A 271 7.93 3.77 -6.12
N PRO A 272 7.44 4.99 -5.83
CA PRO A 272 6.89 5.86 -6.86
C PRO A 272 8.01 6.43 -7.73
N GLY A 273 7.67 6.76 -8.98
CA GLY A 273 8.54 7.38 -9.96
C GLY A 273 9.02 6.42 -11.05
N ILE A 274 9.73 6.99 -12.02
CA ILE A 274 10.18 6.29 -13.24
C ILE A 274 11.66 5.89 -13.21
N LEU A 275 12.42 6.39 -12.23
CA LEU A 275 13.83 6.14 -12.07
C LEU A 275 14.19 6.12 -10.58
N TYR A 276 14.91 5.10 -10.15
CA TYR A 276 15.43 5.02 -8.79
C TYR A 276 16.85 4.45 -8.79
N LYS A 277 17.78 5.17 -8.14
CA LYS A 277 19.14 4.71 -7.90
C LYS A 277 19.23 4.16 -6.48
N MET A 278 19.46 2.85 -6.38
CA MET A 278 19.62 2.15 -5.12
C MET A 278 21.09 2.15 -4.68
N ASP A 279 21.30 2.20 -3.36
CA ASP A 279 22.57 1.82 -2.74
C ASP A 279 22.81 0.30 -2.89
N LEU A 280 23.92 -0.07 -3.53
CA LEU A 280 24.30 -1.46 -3.83
C LEU A 280 24.60 -2.31 -2.59
N THR A 281 24.77 -1.70 -1.41
CA THR A 281 24.97 -2.44 -0.15
C THR A 281 23.68 -3.09 0.37
N LYS A 282 22.51 -2.71 -0.17
CA LYS A 282 21.22 -3.26 0.25
C LYS A 282 21.01 -4.67 -0.27
N LYS A 283 20.46 -5.54 0.59
CA LYS A 283 20.03 -6.88 0.18
C LYS A 283 18.92 -6.79 -0.87
N VAL A 284 19.07 -7.53 -1.96
CA VAL A 284 18.14 -7.52 -3.10
C VAL A 284 18.00 -8.91 -3.72
N PRO A 285 16.88 -9.19 -4.42
CA PRO A 285 16.59 -10.50 -5.01
C PRO A 285 17.35 -10.72 -6.32
N ILE A 286 18.68 -10.89 -6.25
CA ILE A 286 19.61 -10.91 -7.41
C ILE A 286 19.13 -11.77 -8.59
N ARG A 287 18.51 -12.94 -8.35
CA ARG A 287 18.04 -13.84 -9.43
C ARG A 287 16.93 -13.24 -10.30
N TRP A 288 16.24 -12.19 -9.85
CA TRP A 288 15.20 -11.51 -10.62
C TRP A 288 15.68 -10.18 -11.23
N LEU A 289 16.92 -9.78 -10.94
CA LEU A 289 17.41 -8.46 -11.34
C LEU A 289 18.00 -8.45 -12.74
N PRO A 290 17.73 -7.40 -13.52
CA PRO A 290 18.39 -7.17 -14.79
C PRO A 290 19.84 -6.65 -14.60
N PRO A 291 20.68 -6.70 -15.65
CA PRO A 291 22.09 -6.30 -15.56
C PRO A 291 22.32 -4.87 -15.07
N GLU A 292 21.53 -3.89 -15.51
CA GLU A 292 21.67 -2.49 -15.08
C GLU A 292 21.39 -2.30 -13.59
N THR A 293 20.52 -3.13 -13.00
CA THR A 293 20.27 -3.10 -11.56
C THR A 293 21.41 -3.79 -10.80
N ILE A 294 21.93 -4.91 -11.30
CA ILE A 294 23.04 -5.63 -10.67
C ILE A 294 24.31 -4.77 -10.67
N GLN A 295 24.64 -4.15 -11.80
CA GLN A 295 25.89 -3.40 -12.00
C GLN A 295 25.83 -1.99 -11.41
N HIS A 296 24.66 -1.36 -11.49
CA HIS A 296 24.53 0.06 -11.19
C HIS A 296 23.42 0.38 -10.19
N GLY A 297 22.67 -0.58 -9.68
CA GLY A 297 21.57 -0.31 -8.75
C GLY A 297 20.45 0.52 -9.37
N LEU A 298 20.35 0.54 -10.70
CA LEU A 298 19.34 1.32 -11.43
C LEU A 298 18.02 0.55 -11.49
N TYR A 299 16.93 1.20 -11.08
CA TYR A 299 15.56 0.72 -11.21
C TYR A 299 14.75 1.67 -12.09
N THR A 300 13.97 1.07 -12.98
CA THR A 300 12.98 1.70 -13.88
C THR A 300 11.76 0.76 -13.99
N PRO A 301 10.61 1.18 -14.54
CA PRO A 301 9.52 0.25 -14.85
C PRO A 301 9.98 -0.96 -15.70
N GLN A 302 10.96 -0.78 -16.58
CA GLN A 302 11.54 -1.85 -17.40
C GLN A 302 12.37 -2.86 -16.61
N THR A 303 12.75 -2.55 -15.37
CA THR A 303 13.34 -3.55 -14.46
C THR A 303 12.31 -4.55 -13.97
N ASP A 304 11.07 -4.11 -13.72
CA ASP A 304 9.95 -5.00 -13.42
C ASP A 304 9.60 -5.87 -14.63
N VAL A 305 9.77 -5.38 -15.86
CA VAL A 305 9.55 -6.16 -17.09
C VAL A 305 10.53 -7.33 -17.20
N PHE A 306 11.79 -7.12 -16.85
CA PHE A 306 12.77 -8.21 -16.82
C PHE A 306 12.39 -9.25 -15.76
N ALA A 307 12.07 -8.79 -14.55
CA ALA A 307 11.64 -9.64 -13.45
C ALA A 307 10.32 -10.38 -13.76
N PHE A 308 9.41 -9.77 -14.51
CA PHE A 308 8.21 -10.41 -15.05
C PHE A 308 8.56 -11.61 -15.95
N GLY A 309 9.56 -11.47 -16.83
CA GLY A 309 10.04 -12.60 -17.64
C GLY A 309 10.59 -13.75 -16.80
N ILE A 310 11.30 -13.44 -15.71
CA ILE A 310 11.78 -14.45 -14.74
C ILE A 310 10.61 -15.12 -14.02
N MET A 311 9.62 -14.34 -13.58
CA MET A 311 8.41 -14.87 -12.95
C MET A 311 7.58 -15.73 -13.91
N ALA A 312 7.53 -15.37 -15.20
CA ALA A 312 6.88 -16.19 -16.20
C ALA A 312 7.57 -17.56 -16.34
N TRP A 313 8.90 -17.60 -16.27
CA TRP A 313 9.66 -18.85 -16.17
C TRP A 313 9.32 -19.64 -14.91
N GLU A 314 9.24 -19.00 -13.74
CA GLU A 314 8.83 -19.66 -12.48
C GLU A 314 7.45 -20.33 -12.62
N ILE A 315 6.48 -19.63 -13.21
CA ILE A 315 5.12 -20.14 -13.42
C ILE A 315 5.13 -21.37 -14.34
N ILE A 316 5.88 -21.31 -15.45
CA ILE A 316 6.03 -22.44 -16.37
C ILE A 316 6.66 -23.64 -15.67
N GLU A 317 7.70 -23.41 -14.87
CA GLU A 317 8.50 -24.45 -14.23
C GLU A 317 7.95 -24.92 -12.88
N ASN A 318 6.68 -24.64 -12.57
CA ASN A 318 6.00 -25.06 -11.34
C ASN A 318 6.66 -24.50 -10.06
N GLY A 319 7.08 -23.24 -10.08
CA GLY A 319 7.63 -22.55 -8.91
C GLY A 319 9.07 -22.94 -8.56
N LYS A 320 9.82 -23.52 -9.51
CA LYS A 320 11.25 -23.77 -9.32
C LYS A 320 12.02 -22.46 -9.11
N GLU A 321 13.11 -22.55 -8.36
CA GLU A 321 14.05 -21.43 -8.22
C GLU A 321 14.68 -21.08 -9.58
N PRO A 322 14.66 -19.79 -10.00
CA PRO A 322 15.32 -19.35 -11.22
C PRO A 322 16.82 -19.65 -11.23
N TYR A 323 17.36 -19.98 -12.40
CA TYR A 323 18.76 -20.36 -12.62
C TYR A 323 19.15 -21.59 -11.78
N PRO A 324 18.49 -22.75 -12.02
CA PRO A 324 18.68 -23.94 -11.23
C PRO A 324 20.14 -24.40 -11.27
N GLY A 325 20.67 -24.79 -10.11
CA GLY A 325 22.06 -25.25 -9.95
C GLY A 325 23.11 -24.12 -9.89
N MET A 326 22.74 -22.86 -10.11
CA MET A 326 23.66 -21.72 -10.02
C MET A 326 23.60 -21.05 -8.65
N LYS A 327 24.75 -20.64 -8.12
CA LYS A 327 24.82 -19.78 -6.93
C LYS A 327 24.46 -18.34 -7.28
N VAL A 328 24.01 -17.55 -6.31
CA VAL A 328 23.61 -16.14 -6.51
C VAL A 328 24.67 -15.30 -7.23
N LEU A 329 25.95 -15.45 -6.86
CA LEU A 329 27.05 -14.73 -7.52
C LEU A 329 27.25 -15.17 -8.97
N GLU A 330 27.10 -16.47 -9.26
CA GLU A 330 27.21 -16.99 -10.62
C GLU A 330 26.08 -16.46 -11.51
N VAL A 331 24.86 -16.38 -10.97
CA VAL A 331 23.72 -15.77 -11.66
C VAL A 331 24.02 -14.31 -12.01
N ALA A 332 24.50 -13.52 -11.05
CA ALA A 332 24.84 -12.12 -11.28
C ALA A 332 25.85 -11.95 -12.42
N LEU A 333 26.92 -12.76 -12.42
CA LEU A 333 27.96 -12.75 -13.47
C LEU A 333 27.39 -13.17 -14.83
N LYS A 334 26.68 -14.29 -14.90
CA LYS A 334 26.14 -14.82 -16.15
C LYS A 334 25.10 -13.90 -16.78
N VAL A 335 24.21 -13.31 -15.97
CA VAL A 335 23.20 -12.36 -16.46
C VAL A 335 23.87 -11.12 -17.08
N CYS A 336 24.94 -10.61 -16.45
CA CYS A 336 25.76 -9.52 -16.99
C CYS A 336 26.53 -9.94 -18.27
N GLN A 337 26.86 -11.22 -18.41
CA GLN A 337 27.44 -11.81 -19.63
C GLN A 337 26.38 -12.26 -20.65
N ARG A 338 25.18 -11.69 -20.58
CA ARG A 338 24.06 -11.91 -21.53
C ARG A 338 23.46 -13.32 -21.53
N TYR A 339 23.80 -14.17 -20.58
CA TYR A 339 23.11 -15.44 -20.41
C TYR A 339 21.64 -15.22 -20.04
N ARG A 340 20.74 -16.04 -20.62
CA ARG A 340 19.31 -16.10 -20.28
C ARG A 340 18.88 -17.56 -20.10
N MET A 341 17.90 -17.79 -19.23
CA MET A 341 17.37 -19.14 -18.99
C MET A 341 16.66 -19.68 -20.24
N ASN A 342 16.64 -21.01 -20.36
CA ASN A 342 15.81 -21.70 -21.33
C ASN A 342 14.51 -22.15 -20.68
N PHE A 343 13.44 -22.16 -21.47
CA PHE A 343 12.20 -22.82 -21.10
C PHE A 343 12.30 -24.32 -21.38
N ASN A 344 11.46 -25.12 -20.74
CA ASN A 344 11.32 -26.52 -21.13
C ASN A 344 10.73 -26.65 -22.55
N LYS A 345 10.90 -27.84 -23.13
CA LYS A 345 10.47 -28.16 -24.50
C LYS A 345 8.96 -28.14 -24.74
N ASP A 346 8.16 -28.14 -23.66
CA ASP A 346 6.69 -28.18 -23.74
C ASP A 346 6.09 -26.78 -23.86
N VAL A 347 6.92 -25.73 -23.79
CA VAL A 347 6.50 -24.34 -23.95
C VAL A 347 6.31 -23.98 -25.42
N ASP A 348 5.23 -23.25 -25.70
CA ASP A 348 4.98 -22.68 -27.02
C ASP A 348 6.10 -21.71 -27.45
N ARG A 349 6.55 -21.85 -28.71
CA ARG A 349 7.68 -21.08 -29.24
C ARG A 349 7.38 -19.59 -29.38
N ASP A 350 6.15 -19.20 -29.70
CA ASP A 350 5.77 -17.79 -29.82
C ASP A 350 5.92 -17.11 -28.45
N PHE A 351 5.50 -17.78 -27.38
CA PHE A 351 5.65 -17.30 -26.01
C PHE A 351 7.13 -17.24 -25.58
N GLU A 352 7.89 -18.32 -25.80
CA GLU A 352 9.31 -18.36 -25.44
C GLU A 352 10.09 -17.23 -26.14
N HIS A 353 9.92 -17.08 -27.46
CA HIS A 353 10.57 -16.01 -28.21
C HIS A 353 10.15 -14.64 -27.68
N TYR A 354 8.87 -14.42 -27.40
CA TYR A 354 8.42 -13.14 -26.89
C TYR A 354 9.09 -12.77 -25.57
N ILE A 355 9.17 -13.70 -24.60
CA ILE A 355 9.86 -13.43 -23.32
C ILE A 355 11.34 -13.14 -23.54
N LYS A 356 12.04 -13.98 -24.33
CA LYS A 356 13.48 -13.81 -24.59
C LYS A 356 13.81 -12.50 -25.30
N ASP A 357 13.02 -12.14 -26.31
CA ASP A 357 13.30 -11.01 -27.19
C ASP A 357 12.78 -9.68 -26.66
N ASN A 358 11.76 -9.68 -25.79
CA ASN A 358 11.13 -8.46 -25.31
C ASN A 358 11.31 -8.22 -23.80
N CYS A 359 11.32 -9.26 -22.96
CA CYS A 359 11.47 -9.08 -21.51
C CYS A 359 12.93 -9.11 -21.06
N TRP A 360 13.77 -9.91 -21.73
CA TRP A 360 15.16 -10.14 -21.38
C TRP A 360 16.26 -9.42 -22.18
N PRO A 361 15.99 -8.45 -23.08
CA PRO A 361 17.04 -7.58 -23.61
C PRO A 361 17.95 -6.97 -22.54
N GLU A 362 19.24 -6.87 -22.87
CA GLU A 362 20.26 -6.26 -22.00
C GLU A 362 19.92 -4.79 -21.69
N SER A 363 19.70 -3.99 -22.73
CA SER A 363 19.27 -2.59 -22.59
C SER A 363 17.80 -2.55 -22.18
N TRP A 364 17.53 -1.82 -21.10
CA TRP A 364 16.18 -1.68 -20.54
C TRP A 364 15.28 -0.87 -21.48
N GLU A 365 15.83 0.03 -22.29
CA GLU A 365 15.12 0.84 -23.29
C GLU A 365 14.48 0.00 -24.39
N LYS A 366 15.00 -1.21 -24.64
CA LYS A 366 14.43 -2.17 -25.60
C LYS A 366 13.28 -2.97 -25.04
N ARG A 367 13.07 -2.95 -23.72
CA ARG A 367 11.97 -3.69 -23.07
C ARG A 367 10.69 -2.87 -23.22
N PRO A 368 9.58 -3.48 -23.66
CA PRO A 368 8.33 -2.76 -23.86
C PRO A 368 7.72 -2.35 -22.52
N ILE A 369 6.70 -1.50 -22.56
CA ILE A 369 5.88 -1.24 -21.38
C ILE A 369 4.96 -2.45 -21.11
N MET A 370 4.57 -2.64 -19.85
CA MET A 370 3.71 -3.77 -19.47
C MET A 370 2.38 -3.82 -20.23
N LYS A 371 1.87 -2.68 -20.70
CA LYS A 371 0.64 -2.62 -21.52
C LYS A 371 0.78 -3.39 -22.85
N ASP A 372 1.95 -3.36 -23.47
CA ASP A 372 2.20 -4.08 -24.73
C ASP A 372 2.33 -5.60 -24.46
N ILE A 373 2.92 -5.96 -23.32
CA ILE A 373 2.99 -7.36 -22.85
C ILE A 373 1.59 -7.89 -22.55
N VAL A 374 0.73 -7.09 -21.91
CA VAL A 374 -0.68 -7.44 -21.68
C VAL A 374 -1.40 -7.69 -23.00
N LYS A 375 -1.17 -6.85 -24.03
CA LYS A 375 -1.78 -7.04 -25.35
C LYS A 375 -1.34 -8.37 -25.97
N PHE A 376 -0.03 -8.63 -26.00
CA PHE A 376 0.51 -9.89 -26.51
C PHE A 376 -0.05 -11.09 -25.75
N MET A 377 0.03 -11.08 -24.42
CA MET A 377 -0.43 -12.20 -23.59
C MET A 377 -1.93 -12.45 -23.75
N LYS A 378 -2.74 -11.40 -23.90
CA LYS A 378 -4.19 -11.55 -24.16
C LYS A 378 -4.46 -12.28 -25.47
N GLU A 379 -3.80 -11.85 -26.55
CA GLU A 379 -3.95 -12.46 -27.87
C GLU A 379 -3.42 -13.91 -27.86
N PHE A 380 -2.27 -14.13 -27.23
CA PHE A 380 -1.64 -15.43 -27.08
C PHE A 380 -2.53 -16.42 -26.30
N VAL A 381 -3.01 -16.04 -25.11
CA VAL A 381 -3.89 -16.91 -24.29
C VAL A 381 -5.17 -17.27 -25.03
N LYS A 382 -5.79 -16.32 -25.74
CA LYS A 382 -6.97 -16.59 -26.58
C LYS A 382 -6.66 -17.61 -27.69
N LYS A 383 -5.51 -17.48 -28.38
CA LYS A 383 -5.06 -18.42 -29.42
C LYS A 383 -4.87 -19.83 -28.87
N GLN A 384 -4.43 -19.95 -27.62
CA GLN A 384 -4.25 -21.24 -26.92
C GLN A 384 -5.55 -21.79 -26.31
N GLY A 385 -6.69 -21.13 -26.49
CA GLY A 385 -8.00 -21.55 -25.97
C GLY A 385 -8.24 -21.25 -24.48
N GLY A 386 -7.47 -20.32 -23.90
CA GLY A 386 -7.57 -19.94 -22.50
C GLY A 386 -8.54 -18.78 -22.24
N ASP A 387 -8.89 -18.58 -20.98
CA ASP A 387 -9.75 -17.49 -20.54
C ASP A 387 -8.95 -16.23 -20.22
N THR A 388 -9.33 -15.11 -20.82
CA THR A 388 -8.74 -13.78 -20.55
C THR A 388 -9.64 -12.91 -19.66
N GLY A 389 -10.67 -13.52 -19.06
CA GLY A 389 -11.71 -12.83 -18.32
C GLY A 389 -12.60 -11.97 -19.22
N PRO A 390 -13.59 -11.28 -18.65
CA PRO A 390 -14.38 -10.31 -19.38
C PRO A 390 -13.45 -9.21 -19.92
N GLU A 391 -13.61 -8.84 -21.19
CA GLU A 391 -12.95 -7.64 -21.70
C GLU A 391 -13.32 -6.46 -20.80
N PRO A 392 -12.41 -5.51 -20.53
CA PRO A 392 -12.73 -4.32 -19.75
C PRO A 392 -13.74 -3.45 -20.51
N GLN A 393 -15.01 -3.84 -20.49
CA GLN A 393 -16.14 -3.04 -20.89
C GLN A 393 -16.33 -1.97 -19.82
N GLY A 394 -15.69 -0.82 -20.01
CA GLY A 394 -16.23 0.46 -19.54
C GLY A 394 -16.47 0.61 -18.03
N VAL A 395 -15.66 -0.01 -17.16
CA VAL A 395 -15.64 0.33 -15.72
C VAL A 395 -15.24 1.82 -15.52
N MET A 396 -14.49 2.39 -16.47
CA MET A 396 -14.20 3.82 -16.52
C MET A 396 -15.40 4.73 -16.88
N LYS A 397 -16.50 4.22 -17.46
CA LYS A 397 -17.68 5.06 -17.78
C LYS A 397 -18.70 5.18 -16.64
N LYS A 398 -18.78 4.22 -15.73
CA LYS A 398 -19.77 4.25 -14.62
C LYS A 398 -19.34 5.13 -13.44
N ILE A 399 -18.05 5.38 -13.24
CA ILE A 399 -17.56 6.29 -12.20
C ILE A 399 -17.59 7.76 -12.69
N GLY A 400 -17.24 8.00 -13.95
CA GLY A 400 -17.29 9.35 -14.55
C GLY A 400 -18.70 9.96 -14.65
N ASN A 401 -19.73 9.13 -14.84
CA ASN A 401 -21.12 9.61 -14.93
C ASN A 401 -21.76 9.90 -13.56
N LYS A 402 -21.27 9.29 -12.47
CA LYS A 402 -21.70 9.63 -11.10
C LYS A 402 -21.08 10.95 -10.61
N LEU A 403 -19.86 11.27 -11.06
CA LEU A 403 -19.19 12.54 -10.74
C LEU A 403 -19.68 13.72 -11.59
N LYS A 404 -20.15 13.50 -12.83
CA LYS A 404 -20.73 14.55 -13.68
C LYS A 404 -22.18 14.93 -13.32
N LYS A 405 -22.94 14.06 -12.64
CA LYS A 405 -24.29 14.42 -12.16
C LYS A 405 -24.24 15.39 -10.96
N ASN A 406 -23.31 15.18 -10.03
CA ASN A 406 -23.15 16.04 -8.85
C ASN A 406 -22.56 17.43 -9.12
N SER A 407 -21.94 17.65 -10.29
CA SER A 407 -21.39 18.97 -10.67
C SER A 407 -22.37 19.85 -11.45
N LYS A 408 -23.47 19.29 -11.97
CA LYS A 408 -24.53 20.08 -12.64
C LYS A 408 -25.58 20.64 -11.68
N GLU A 409 -25.84 19.99 -10.54
CA GLU A 409 -26.78 20.50 -9.53
C GLU A 409 -26.23 21.63 -8.66
N LYS A 410 -24.90 21.86 -8.65
CA LYS A 410 -24.26 22.95 -7.89
C LYS A 410 -24.00 24.25 -8.68
N ARG A 411 -24.34 24.30 -9.96
CA ARG A 411 -24.08 25.48 -10.83
C ARG A 411 -25.33 26.31 -11.18
N SER A 412 -26.51 25.97 -10.67
CA SER A 412 -27.76 26.69 -10.99
C SER A 412 -28.26 27.65 -9.90
N SER A 413 -27.45 28.01 -8.90
CA SER A 413 -27.90 28.88 -7.79
C SER A 413 -27.01 30.10 -7.52
N MET A 414 -26.50 30.77 -8.55
CA MET A 414 -25.91 32.11 -8.40
C MET A 414 -26.34 33.01 -9.57
N SER A 415 -27.36 33.82 -9.33
CA SER A 415 -27.68 35.01 -10.12
C SER A 415 -26.71 36.14 -9.77
N PRO A 416 -26.22 36.94 -10.74
CA PRO A 416 -25.35 38.08 -10.45
C PRO A 416 -26.17 39.33 -10.12
N THR A 417 -25.93 39.91 -8.94
CA THR A 417 -26.39 41.26 -8.59
C THR A 417 -25.32 42.26 -9.04
N THR A 418 -25.64 43.08 -10.03
CA THR A 418 -24.78 44.16 -10.54
C THR A 418 -25.17 45.46 -9.85
N THR A 419 -24.25 46.07 -9.10
CA THR A 419 -24.39 47.41 -8.52
C THR A 419 -23.63 48.40 -9.40
N ALA A 420 -24.35 49.36 -9.99
CA ALA A 420 -23.80 50.60 -10.56
C ALA A 420 -23.61 51.61 -9.41
N THR A 421 -22.49 52.34 -9.29
CA THR A 421 -22.24 53.75 -9.67
C THR A 421 -21.14 54.25 -8.68
N ALA A 422 -20.31 55.27 -8.88
CA ALA A 422 -20.13 56.29 -9.90
C ALA A 422 -18.69 56.85 -9.78
N ARG A 423 -18.26 57.55 -10.84
CA ARG A 423 -17.09 58.42 -10.90
C ARG A 423 -17.38 59.76 -10.21
N LEU A 424 -16.53 60.18 -9.28
CA LEU A 424 -15.66 61.38 -9.32
C LEU A 424 -14.89 61.47 -8.00
#